data_AF-A0A3D1BBI7-F1
#
_entry.id   AF-A0A3D1BBI7-F1
#
_cell.length_a   1.000
_cell.length_b   1.000
_cell.length_c   1.000
_cell.angle_alpha   90.00
_cell.angle_beta   90.00
_cell.angle_gamma   90.00
#
_symmetry.space_group_name_H-M   'P 1'
#
loop_
_entity.id
_entity.type
_entity.pdbx_description
1 polymer ?
#
loop_
_entity_poly.entity_id
_entity_poly.type
_entity_poly.pdbx_seq_one_letter_code
_entity_poly.pdbx_strand_id
1 'polypeptide(L)' 'KATEAMMAVLLELHYDKPEILEAYLNEVFLGQDGRRAIHGFGLASQYFFGRPLAELKLQHVALLVGMVKGP' A
#
# COMPACT_ATOMS: atom_id res chain seq x y z
N LYS A 1 15.92 -11.51 -5.26
CA LYS A 1 16.63 -10.20 -5.15
C LYS A 1 17.18 -9.69 -6.48
N ALA A 2 18.10 -10.38 -7.18
CA ALA A 2 18.56 -9.92 -8.50
C ALA A 2 17.43 -9.79 -9.54
N THR A 3 16.51 -10.76 -9.58
CA THR A 3 15.32 -10.72 -10.43
C THR A 3 14.38 -9.55 -10.09
N GLU A 4 14.15 -9.29 -8.79
CA GLU A 4 13.35 -8.13 -8.33
C GLU A 4 13.98 -6.81 -8.78
N ALA A 5 15.31 -6.69 -8.70
CA ALA A 5 16.01 -5.48 -9.15
C ALA A 5 15.89 -5.28 -10.66
N MET A 6 16.03 -6.34 -11.46
CA MET A 6 15.83 -6.26 -12.91
C MET A 6 14.39 -5.87 -13.26
N MET A 7 13.40 -6.47 -12.58
CA MET A 7 11.98 -6.12 -12.75
C MET A 7 11.69 -4.67 -12.36
N ALA A 8 12.30 -4.15 -11.30
CA ALA A 8 12.14 -2.76 -10.89
C ALA A 8 12.67 -1.78 -11.95
N VAL A 9 13.84 -2.06 -12.55
CA VAL A 9 14.37 -1.27 -13.67
C VAL A 9 13.42 -1.30 -14.87
N LEU A 10 12.90 -2.48 -15.22
CA LEU A 10 11.93 -2.59 -16.31
C LEU A 10 10.64 -1.79 -16.03
N LEU A 11 10.16 -1.78 -14.79
CA LEU A 11 9.00 -0.99 -14.37
C LEU A 11 9.24 0.51 -14.57
N GLU A 12 10.39 1.02 -14.12
CA GLU A 12 10.75 2.43 -14.26
C GLU A 12 10.99 2.88 -15.71
N LEU A 13 11.31 1.95 -16.62
CA LEU A 13 11.45 2.23 -18.05
C LEU A 13 10.11 2.32 -18.78
N HIS A 14 9.05 1.71 -18.25
CA HIS A 14 7.75 1.61 -18.92
C HIS A 14 6.63 2.43 -18.26
N TYR A 15 6.78 2.79 -16.97
CA TYR A 15 5.77 3.50 -16.19
C TYR A 15 6.35 4.70 -15.46
N ASP A 16 5.53 5.74 -15.32
CA ASP A 16 5.90 6.93 -14.56
C ASP A 16 5.89 6.65 -13.05
N LYS A 17 6.72 7.38 -12.30
CA LYS A 17 6.82 7.24 -10.83
C LYS A 17 5.46 7.32 -10.11
N PRO A 18 4.50 8.19 -10.50
CA PRO A 18 3.17 8.20 -9.88
C PRO A 18 2.39 6.90 -10.10
N GLU A 19 2.48 6.29 -11.28
CA GLU A 19 1.78 5.03 -11.59
C GLU A 19 2.34 3.87 -10.77
N ILE A 20 3.67 3.81 -10.65
CA ILE A 20 4.35 2.82 -9.80
C ILE A 20 3.92 2.97 -8.34
N LEU A 21 3.85 4.21 -7.85
CA LEU A 21 3.41 4.50 -6.50
C LEU A 21 1.94 4.14 -6.28
N GLU A 22 1.06 4.46 -7.22
CA GLU A 22 -0.35 4.11 -7.15
C GLU A 22 -0.55 2.59 -7.07
N ALA A 23 0.14 1.83 -7.92
CA ALA A 23 0.12 0.37 -7.86
C ALA A 23 0.60 -0.14 -6.50
N TYR A 24 1.72 0.39 -5.99
CA TYR A 24 2.24 0.03 -4.68
C TYR A 24 1.24 0.30 -3.55
N LEU A 25 0.60 1.47 -3.55
CA LEU A 25 -0.37 1.86 -2.53
C LEU A 25 -1.64 0.99 -2.56
N ASN A 26 -1.94 0.31 -3.66
CA ASN A 26 -3.09 -0.59 -3.79
C ASN A 26 -2.76 -2.06 -3.49
N GLU A 27 -1.51 -2.48 -3.68
CA GLU A 27 -1.10 -3.89 -3.52
C GLU A 27 -0.53 -4.24 -2.15
N VAL A 28 0.01 -3.26 -1.42
CA VAL A 28 0.73 -3.51 -0.17
C VAL A 28 -0.17 -4.15 0.90
N PHE A 29 0.35 -5.20 1.55
CA PHE A 29 -0.35 -5.85 2.65
C PHE A 29 -0.35 -4.96 3.90
N LEU A 30 -1.53 -4.77 4.50
CA LEU A 30 -1.72 -3.93 5.68
C LEU A 30 -2.38 -4.68 6.84
N GLY A 31 -2.98 -5.85 6.63
CA GLY A 31 -3.58 -6.60 7.71
C GLY A 31 -4.41 -7.78 7.23
N GLN A 32 -5.10 -8.42 8.16
CA GLN A 32 -5.91 -9.61 7.88
C GLN A 32 -7.22 -9.56 8.67
N ASP A 33 -8.32 -9.85 7.97
CA ASP A 33 -9.66 -10.01 8.52
C ASP A 33 -10.09 -11.48 8.35
N GLY A 34 -9.84 -12.28 9.37
CA GLY A 34 -10.09 -13.73 9.34
C GLY A 34 -9.34 -14.42 8.19
N ARG A 35 -10.08 -14.81 7.14
CA ARG A 35 -9.53 -15.46 5.94
C ARG A 35 -9.20 -14.49 4.80
N ARG A 36 -9.48 -13.19 4.96
CA ARG A 36 -9.29 -12.17 3.94
C ARG A 36 -8.07 -11.32 4.26
N ALA A 37 -7.12 -11.26 3.34
CA ALA A 37 -6.01 -10.31 3.43
C ALA A 37 -6.49 -8.90 3.04
N ILE A 38 -5.98 -7.90 3.73
CA ILE A 38 -6.26 -6.49 3.47
C ILE A 38 -5.05 -5.90 2.77
N HIS A 39 -5.25 -5.67 1.47
CA HIS A 39 -4.28 -5.04 0.60
C HIS A 39 -4.74 -3.63 0.25
N GLY A 40 -3.80 -2.71 0.23
CA GLY A 40 -3.97 -1.35 -0.22
C GLY A 40 -4.54 -0.38 0.82
N PHE A 41 -4.06 0.87 0.74
CA PHE A 41 -4.42 1.94 1.68
C PHE A 41 -5.90 2.32 1.61
N GLY A 42 -6.53 2.19 0.43
CA GLY A 42 -7.95 2.43 0.25
C GLY A 42 -8.80 1.49 1.13
N LEU A 43 -8.61 0.18 0.98
CA LEU A 43 -9.36 -0.81 1.77
C LEU A 43 -8.97 -0.74 3.26
N ALA A 44 -7.70 -0.54 3.57
CA ALA A 44 -7.24 -0.43 4.94
C ALA A 44 -7.83 0.79 5.66
N SER A 45 -8.00 1.93 4.99
CA SER A 45 -8.64 3.12 5.58
C SER A 45 -10.07 2.85 6.05
N GLN A 46 -10.83 2.11 5.25
CA GLN A 46 -12.18 1.69 5.58
C GLN A 46 -12.19 0.66 6.71
N TYR A 47 -11.30 -0.33 6.65
CA TYR A 47 -11.24 -1.39 7.65
C TYR A 47 -10.84 -0.90 9.05
N PHE A 48 -9.77 -0.10 9.15
CA PHE A 48 -9.25 0.34 10.46
C PHE A 48 -9.97 1.57 11.02
N PHE A 49 -10.52 2.44 10.17
CA PHE A 49 -11.06 3.73 10.62
C PHE A 49 -12.50 4.02 10.15
N GLY A 50 -13.08 3.20 9.27
CA GLY A 50 -14.42 3.43 8.72
C GLY A 50 -14.55 4.72 7.92
N ARG A 51 -13.46 5.18 7.30
CA ARG A 51 -13.38 6.46 6.59
C ARG A 51 -12.69 6.31 5.24
N PRO A 52 -13.05 7.10 4.22
CA PRO A 52 -12.28 7.21 3.00
C PRO A 52 -10.83 7.64 3.27
N LEU A 53 -9.89 7.13 2.46
CA LEU A 53 -8.45 7.46 2.57
C LEU A 53 -8.19 8.98 2.58
N ALA A 54 -8.92 9.74 1.76
CA ALA A 54 -8.79 11.19 1.65
C ALA A 54 -9.24 11.94 2.93
N GLU A 55 -9.98 11.30 3.83
CA GLU A 55 -10.46 11.89 5.09
C GLU A 55 -9.56 11.52 6.29
N LEU A 56 -8.50 10.75 6.07
CA LEU A 56 -7.61 10.36 7.15
C LEU A 56 -6.77 11.54 7.64
N LYS A 57 -6.73 11.70 8.96
CA LYS A 57 -5.79 12.59 9.65
C LYS A 57 -4.38 12.00 9.63
N LEU A 58 -3.37 12.86 9.77
CA LEU A 58 -1.96 12.50 9.72
C LEU A 58 -1.58 11.29 10.59
N GLN A 59 -2.13 11.20 11.81
CA GLN A 59 -1.87 10.07 12.71
C GLN A 59 -2.40 8.72 12.18
N HIS A 60 -3.54 8.71 11.47
CA HIS A 60 -4.09 7.50 10.88
C HIS A 60 -3.23 7.04 9.70
N VAL A 61 -2.81 8.00 8.87
CA VAL A 61 -1.89 7.73 7.75
C VAL A 61 -0.56 7.19 8.27
N ALA A 62 0.00 7.81 9.33
CA ALA A 62 1.24 7.36 9.96
C ALA A 62 1.15 5.93 10.48
N LEU A 63 0.02 5.54 11.08
CA LEU A 63 -0.22 4.16 11.52
C LEU A 63 -0.20 3.19 10.32
N LEU A 64 -0.97 3.47 9.27
CA LEU A 64 -1.03 2.61 8.08
C LEU A 64 0.34 2.47 7.41
N VAL A 65 1.10 3.56 7.28
CA VAL A 65 2.46 3.54 6.74
C VAL A 65 3.38 2.70 7.63
N GLY A 66 3.24 2.76 8.95
CA GLY A 66 4.00 1.93 9.88
C GLY A 66 3.75 0.43 9.71
N MET A 67 2.52 0.04 9.35
CA MET A 67 2.11 -1.35 9.19
C MET A 67 2.71 -2.01 7.93
N VAL A 68 3.05 -1.24 6.90
CA VAL A 68 3.63 -1.73 5.64
C VAL A 68 4.96 -2.46 5.84
N LYS A 69 5.77 -2.01 6.80
CA LYS A 69 7.05 -2.66 7.12
C LYS A 69 6.86 -4.03 7.78
N GLY A 70 5.61 -4.36 8.14
CA GLY A 70 5.21 -5.43 9.03
C GLY A 70 5.02 -4.89 10.45
N PRO A 71 3.97 -5.29 11.18
CA PRO A 71 4.06 -5.33 12.64
C PRO A 71 5.17 -6.28 13.11
#